data_AF-A0A232EWQ1-F1
#
_entry.id   AF-A0A232EWQ1-F1
#
_cell.length_a   1.000
_cell.length_b   1.000
_cell.length_c   1.000
_cell.angle_alpha   90.00
_cell.angle_beta   90.00
_cell.angle_gamma   90.00
#
_symmetry.space_group_name_H-M   'P 1'
#
loop_
_entity.id
_entity.type
_entity.pdbx_description
1 polymer ?
#
loop_
_entity_poly.entity_id
_entity_poly.type
_entity_poly.pdbx_seq_one_letter_code
_entity_poly.pdbx_strand_id
1 'polypeptide(L)'
;MQDIESFGKYQLTIYGLITLPLILSAGFTLDFVFTAGPVDLRCAVPECENPSNASFTGPAWLSSSQPDDSSKYCMRYEPANPKIGSTNNNDCSDPSFFQNKTIKCDQLIYDPDDLTIMNEVQTVHSE
;
A
#
# COMPACT_ATOMS: atom_id res chain seq x y z
N MET A 1 -9.87 -54.22 -14.56
CA MET A 1 -10.10 -52.79 -14.84
C MET A 1 -11.61 -52.56 -14.77
N GLN A 2 -12.23 -52.74 -13.61
CA GLN A 2 -13.70 -52.79 -13.54
C GLN A 2 -14.16 -52.65 -12.09
N ASP A 3 -13.94 -51.47 -11.48
CA ASP A 3 -14.56 -51.10 -10.21
C ASP A 3 -14.79 -49.58 -10.15
N ILE A 4 -15.15 -48.96 -11.28
CA ILE A 4 -15.52 -47.53 -11.33
C ILE A 4 -17.05 -47.34 -11.29
N GLU A 5 -17.84 -48.42 -11.26
CA GLU A 5 -19.25 -48.38 -11.68
C GLU A 5 -20.27 -48.21 -10.55
N SER A 6 -19.87 -48.09 -9.27
CA SER A 6 -20.83 -47.70 -8.23
C SER A 6 -20.16 -46.92 -7.11
N PHE A 7 -19.50 -45.82 -7.47
CA PHE A 7 -19.38 -44.73 -6.50
C PHE A 7 -20.81 -44.24 -6.25
N GLY A 8 -21.39 -44.72 -5.14
CA GLY A 8 -22.75 -44.39 -4.77
C GLY A 8 -22.91 -42.88 -4.79
N LYS A 9 -23.95 -42.37 -5.45
CA LYS A 9 -24.24 -40.93 -5.57
C LYS A 9 -24.03 -40.19 -4.25
N TYR A 10 -24.34 -40.86 -3.14
CA TYR A 10 -24.13 -40.40 -1.78
C TYR A 10 -22.66 -40.14 -1.40
N GLN A 11 -21.72 -41.01 -1.77
CA GLN A 11 -20.28 -40.81 -1.54
C GLN A 11 -19.75 -39.62 -2.33
N LEU A 12 -20.21 -39.43 -3.58
CA LEU A 12 -19.84 -38.27 -4.39
C LEU A 12 -20.41 -36.97 -3.79
N THR A 13 -21.66 -37.00 -3.31
CA THR A 13 -22.29 -35.86 -2.64
C THR A 13 -21.56 -35.48 -1.36
N ILE A 14 -21.22 -36.44 -0.50
CA ILE A 14 -20.48 -36.18 0.75
C ILE A 14 -19.07 -35.66 0.46
N TYR A 15 -18.36 -36.24 -0.52
CA TYR A 15 -17.05 -35.75 -0.92
C TYR A 15 -17.11 -34.33 -1.50
N GLY A 16 -18.12 -34.03 -2.31
CA GLY A 16 -18.39 -32.68 -2.80
C GLY A 16 -18.70 -31.69 -1.68
N LEU A 17 -19.52 -32.10 -0.69
CA LEU A 17 -19.87 -31.27 0.46
C LEU A 17 -18.66 -30.93 1.34
N ILE A 18 -17.70 -31.86 1.46
CA ILE A 18 -16.48 -31.68 2.25
C ILE A 18 -15.43 -30.86 1.47
N THR A 19 -15.33 -31.05 0.16
CA THR A 19 -14.38 -30.30 -0.68
C THR A 19 -14.82 -28.86 -0.95
N LEU A 20 -16.12 -28.59 -0.99
CA LEU A 20 -16.66 -27.23 -1.17
C LEU A 20 -16.12 -26.20 -0.17
N PRO A 21 -16.17 -26.41 1.16
CA PRO A 21 -15.60 -25.46 2.13
C PRO A 21 -14.07 -25.38 2.03
N LEU A 22 -13.38 -26.45 1.63
CA LEU A 22 -11.92 -26.44 1.41
C LEU A 22 -11.54 -25.56 0.22
N ILE A 23 -12.28 -25.66 -0.88
CA ILE A 23 -12.07 -24.82 -2.08
C ILE A 23 -12.40 -23.36 -1.77
N LEU A 24 -13.51 -23.08 -1.08
CA LEU A 24 -13.86 -21.72 -0.69
C LEU A 24 -12.78 -21.10 0.22
N SER A 25 -12.29 -21.84 1.21
CA SER A 25 -11.21 -21.38 2.10
C SER A 25 -9.92 -21.06 1.35
N ALA A 26 -9.55 -21.93 0.39
CA ALA A 26 -8.41 -21.70 -0.49
C ALA A 26 -8.64 -20.49 -1.42
N GLY A 27 -9.86 -20.35 -1.96
CA GLY A 27 -10.28 -19.22 -2.78
C GLY A 27 -10.08 -17.89 -2.08
N PHE A 28 -10.61 -17.72 -0.87
CA PHE A 28 -10.42 -16.48 -0.09
C PHE A 28 -8.94 -16.12 0.13
N THR A 29 -8.09 -17.13 0.33
CA THR A 29 -6.65 -16.91 0.52
C THR A 29 -5.97 -16.44 -0.77
N LEU A 30 -6.39 -16.99 -1.91
CA LEU A 30 -5.90 -16.59 -3.23
C LEU A 30 -6.43 -15.22 -3.63
N ASP A 31 -7.69 -14.93 -3.36
CA ASP A 31 -8.31 -13.64 -3.63
C ASP A 31 -7.56 -12.50 -2.94
N PHE A 32 -7.06 -12.71 -1.72
CA PHE A 32 -6.23 -11.73 -1.02
C PHE A 32 -4.95 -11.38 -1.80
N VAL A 33 -4.30 -12.34 -2.44
CA VAL A 33 -3.09 -12.10 -3.24
C VAL A 33 -3.39 -11.31 -4.51
N PHE A 34 -4.58 -11.50 -5.10
CA PHE A 34 -5.01 -10.75 -6.27
C PHE A 34 -5.60 -9.37 -5.93
N THR A 35 -6.18 -9.22 -4.74
CA THR A 35 -6.84 -7.99 -4.28
C THR A 35 -5.87 -7.05 -3.58
N ALA A 36 -4.89 -7.59 -2.85
CA ALA A 36 -3.77 -6.82 -2.29
C ALA A 36 -2.70 -6.60 -3.38
N GLY A 37 -3.08 -5.88 -4.44
CA GLY A 37 -2.14 -5.36 -5.40
C GLY A 37 -1.13 -4.42 -4.72
N PRO A 38 0.11 -4.31 -5.25
CA PRO A 38 1.05 -3.30 -4.75
C PRO A 38 0.42 -1.93 -4.94
N VAL A 39 0.29 -1.18 -3.85
CA VAL A 39 -0.18 0.21 -3.88
C VAL A 39 1.06 1.08 -3.87
N ASP A 40 1.16 1.97 -4.85
CA ASP A 40 2.19 2.99 -4.84
C ASP A 40 1.83 4.06 -3.80
N LEU A 41 2.53 3.98 -2.65
CA LEU A 41 2.31 4.85 -1.51
C LEU A 41 3.55 5.67 -1.22
N ARG A 42 3.34 6.99 -1.06
CA ARG A 42 4.39 7.95 -0.70
C ARG A 42 4.12 8.55 0.68
N CYS A 43 5.18 9.00 1.33
CA CYS A 43 5.06 9.71 2.60
C CYS A 43 4.85 11.20 2.40
N ALA A 44 3.96 11.81 3.19
CA ALA A 44 3.84 13.26 3.25
C ALA A 44 5.05 13.86 3.98
N VAL A 45 5.62 14.94 3.43
CA VAL A 45 6.71 15.68 4.08
C VAL A 45 6.20 17.05 4.55
N PRO A 46 5.69 17.16 5.79
CA PRO A 46 5.04 18.39 6.28
C PRO A 46 5.98 19.61 6.36
N GLU A 47 7.30 19.39 6.35
CA GLU A 47 8.30 20.48 6.31
C GLU A 47 8.40 21.15 4.93
N CYS A 48 7.98 20.45 3.87
CA CYS A 48 8.18 20.86 2.47
C CYS A 48 6.88 21.04 1.69
N GLU A 49 5.84 20.29 2.04
CA GLU A 49 4.53 20.36 1.41
C GLU A 49 3.42 20.38 2.47
N ASN A 50 2.31 21.03 2.14
CA ASN A 50 1.13 20.97 2.96
C ASN A 50 0.39 19.64 2.65
N PRO A 51 0.16 18.76 3.64
CA PRO A 51 -0.48 17.46 3.42
C PRO A 51 -1.84 17.53 2.72
N SER A 52 -2.54 18.67 2.78
CA SER A 52 -3.85 18.87 2.13
C SER A 52 -3.80 19.21 0.64
N ASN A 53 -2.64 19.60 0.09
CA ASN A 53 -2.48 19.96 -1.35
C ASN A 53 -1.37 19.14 -2.03
N ALA A 54 -0.96 18.06 -1.40
CA ALA A 54 0.23 17.30 -1.73
C ALA A 54 -0.07 16.29 -2.86
N SER A 55 0.47 16.50 -4.06
CA SER A 55 0.27 15.62 -5.24
C SER A 55 1.24 14.44 -5.30
N PHE A 56 0.76 13.25 -5.72
CA PHE A 56 1.58 12.04 -5.80
C PHE A 56 2.85 12.20 -6.64
N THR A 57 2.73 12.82 -7.82
CA THR A 57 3.86 13.25 -8.64
C THR A 57 4.53 14.46 -7.98
N GLY A 58 5.27 14.18 -6.92
CA GLY A 58 5.93 15.21 -6.14
C GLY A 58 7.03 15.94 -6.95
N PRO A 59 7.47 17.10 -6.45
CA PRO A 59 8.62 17.82 -6.98
C PRO A 59 9.94 17.04 -6.84
N ALA A 60 10.97 17.45 -7.59
CA ALA A 60 12.25 16.74 -7.72
C ALA A 60 12.99 16.40 -6.40
N TRP A 61 12.69 17.10 -5.30
CA TRP A 61 13.25 16.81 -3.98
C TRP A 61 12.72 15.52 -3.34
N LEU A 62 11.58 14.98 -3.82
CA LEU A 62 10.97 13.79 -3.24
C LEU A 62 11.93 12.60 -3.25
N SER A 63 12.75 12.47 -4.29
CA SER A 63 13.80 11.45 -4.42
C SER A 63 14.87 11.52 -3.32
N SER A 64 15.08 12.69 -2.71
CA SER A 64 16.02 12.85 -1.60
C SER A 64 15.37 12.63 -0.23
N SER A 65 14.03 12.66 -0.17
CA SER A 65 13.28 12.51 1.07
C SER A 65 12.95 11.05 1.41
N GLN A 66 12.95 10.17 0.41
CA GLN A 66 12.59 8.76 0.55
C GLN A 66 13.79 7.86 0.26
N PRO A 67 14.02 6.80 1.06
CA PRO A 67 15.01 5.78 0.72
C PRO A 67 14.64 5.06 -0.58
N ASP A 68 15.64 4.80 -1.42
CA ASP A 68 15.53 4.10 -2.71
C ASP A 68 14.99 2.66 -2.60
N ASP A 69 15.00 2.12 -1.38
CA ASP A 69 14.58 0.75 -1.08
C ASP A 69 13.05 0.67 -1.01
N SER A 70 12.43 0.05 -2.01
CA SER A 70 10.99 -0.24 -2.08
C SER A 70 10.44 -0.97 -0.84
N SER A 71 11.25 -1.59 0.01
CA SER A 71 10.79 -2.15 1.29
C SER A 71 10.38 -1.08 2.32
N LYS A 72 10.66 0.20 2.04
CA LYS A 72 10.61 1.31 3.00
C LYS A 72 9.60 2.39 2.63
N TYR A 73 8.55 2.08 1.87
CA TYR A 73 7.48 3.04 1.54
C TYR A 73 6.82 3.71 2.76
N CYS A 74 6.97 3.13 3.97
CA CYS A 74 6.50 3.71 5.23
C CYS A 74 7.55 4.51 6.02
N MET A 75 8.74 4.70 5.46
CA MET A 75 9.86 5.41 6.09
C MET A 75 10.32 6.56 5.21
N ARG A 76 10.66 7.68 5.85
CA ARG A 76 11.26 8.85 5.20
C ARG A 76 12.53 9.26 5.93
N TYR A 77 13.38 10.06 5.30
CA TYR A 77 14.54 10.64 5.98
C TYR A 77 14.12 11.74 6.96
N GLU A 78 14.80 11.80 8.10
CA GLU A 78 14.59 12.82 9.13
C GLU A 78 15.07 14.18 8.58
N PRO A 79 14.22 15.21 8.58
CA PRO A 79 14.65 16.56 8.19
C PRO A 79 15.65 17.10 9.22
N ALA A 80 16.63 17.88 8.77
CA ALA A 80 17.59 18.55 9.65
C ALA A 80 16.91 19.50 10.65
N ASN A 81 15.78 20.11 10.25
CA ASN A 81 15.04 21.08 11.06
C ASN A 81 13.53 20.78 11.08
N PRO A 82 13.03 19.94 12.02
CA PRO A 82 11.63 19.52 12.11
C PRO A 82 10.66 20.58 12.70
N LYS A 83 11.10 21.84 12.84
CA LYS A 83 10.30 22.93 13.46
C LYS A 83 9.88 24.00 12.45
N ILE A 84 10.18 23.79 11.17
CA ILE A 84 10.05 24.80 10.13
C ILE A 84 9.02 24.30 9.12
N GLY A 85 7.77 24.20 9.60
CA GLY A 85 6.64 23.85 8.74
C GLY A 85 6.40 24.93 7.68
N SER A 86 6.34 24.50 6.41
CA SER A 86 5.77 25.07 5.16
C SER A 86 5.78 26.60 4.89
N THR A 87 6.26 27.45 5.80
CA THR A 87 6.03 28.91 5.81
C THR A 87 7.30 29.69 5.53
N ASN A 88 8.46 29.01 5.53
CA ASN A 88 9.73 29.61 5.14
C ASN A 88 10.24 28.85 3.92
N ASN A 89 10.91 29.56 3.01
CA ASN A 89 11.55 29.03 1.80
C ASN A 89 12.63 28.00 2.16
N ASN A 90 12.20 26.81 2.52
CA ASN A 90 13.05 25.66 2.74
C ASN A 90 13.41 25.15 1.35
N ASP A 91 14.69 25.19 1.00
CA ASP A 91 15.13 24.55 -0.24
C ASP A 91 15.15 23.05 -0.01
N CYS A 92 13.97 22.42 -0.04
CA CYS A 92 13.86 20.98 0.04
C CYS A 92 14.59 20.30 -1.12
N SER A 93 14.93 21.04 -2.18
CA SER A 93 15.83 20.63 -3.27
C SER A 93 17.27 20.42 -2.82
N ASP A 94 17.67 20.90 -1.64
CA ASP A 94 19.00 20.66 -1.10
C ASP A 94 19.08 19.24 -0.49
N PRO A 95 19.92 18.34 -1.04
CA PRO A 95 20.06 16.98 -0.52
C PRO A 95 20.62 16.93 0.91
N SER A 96 21.21 18.02 1.42
CA SER A 96 21.71 18.12 2.80
C SER A 96 20.60 18.37 3.83
N PHE A 97 19.39 18.72 3.38
CA PHE A 97 18.25 18.93 4.27
C PHE A 97 17.79 17.63 4.94
N PHE A 98 17.95 16.49 4.27
CA PHE A 98 17.56 15.18 4.79
C PHE A 98 18.77 14.47 5.41
N GLN A 99 18.64 14.07 6.67
CA GLN A 99 19.67 13.31 7.37
C GLN A 99 19.65 11.85 6.94
N ASN A 100 20.78 11.14 7.05
CA ASN A 100 20.85 9.69 6.79
C ASN A 100 20.22 8.85 7.94
N LYS A 101 19.16 9.37 8.58
CA LYS A 101 18.39 8.70 9.61
C LYS A 101 16.96 8.57 9.12
N THR A 102 16.41 7.37 9.19
CA THR A 102 15.03 7.10 8.75
C THR A 102 14.07 7.21 9.92
N ILE A 103 12.90 7.79 9.66
CA ILE A 103 11.78 7.95 10.59
C ILE A 103 10.50 7.41 9.95
N LYS A 104 9.54 6.99 10.78
CA LYS A 104 8.23 6.57 10.31
C LYS A 104 7.45 7.77 9.76
N CYS A 105 6.63 7.52 8.75
CA CYS A 105 5.78 8.54 8.16
C CYS A 105 4.52 8.75 9.00
N ASP A 106 4.22 10.01 9.31
CA ASP A 106 3.01 10.40 10.06
C ASP A 106 1.75 10.35 9.19
N GLN A 107 1.90 10.65 7.90
CA GLN A 107 0.80 10.63 6.94
C GLN A 107 1.28 10.06 5.59
N LEU A 108 0.41 9.27 4.97
CA LEU A 108 0.62 8.60 3.69
C LEU A 108 -0.25 9.29 2.62
N ILE A 109 0.29 9.37 1.42
CA ILE A 109 -0.39 9.94 0.25
C ILE A 109 -0.41 8.84 -0.81
N TYR A 110 -1.61 8.59 -1.34
CA TYR A 110 -1.87 7.58 -2.35
C TYR A 110 -1.83 8.20 -3.74
N ASP A 111 -1.41 7.43 -4.74
CA ASP A 111 -1.57 7.83 -6.14
C ASP A 111 -3.07 7.75 -6.51
N PRO A 112 -3.70 8.85 -6.99
CA PRO A 112 -5.09 8.82 -7.46
C PRO A 112 -5.31 7.93 -8.70
N ASP A 113 -4.29 7.66 -9.51
CA ASP A 113 -4.38 6.82 -10.70
C ASP A 113 -4.29 5.31 -10.37
N ASP A 114 -3.94 4.97 -9.13
CA ASP A 114 -3.79 3.58 -8.67
C ASP A 114 -5.14 3.07 -8.12
N LEU A 115 -5.87 2.33 -8.97
CA LEU A 115 -7.19 1.76 -8.68
C LEU A 115 -7.05 0.52 -7.80
N THR A 116 -6.94 0.74 -6.48
CA THR A 116 -6.91 -0.35 -5.50
C THR A 116 -8.07 -0.27 -4.53
N ILE A 117 -8.45 -1.43 -3.97
CA ILE A 117 -9.54 -1.54 -2.97
C ILE A 117 -9.29 -0.66 -1.74
N MET A 118 -8.04 -0.33 -1.45
CA MET A 118 -7.69 0.58 -0.36
C MET A 118 -7.93 2.04 -0.72
N ASN A 119 -7.76 2.43 -1.99
CA ASN A 119 -7.97 3.81 -2.45
C ASN A 119 -9.46 4.16 -2.44
N GLU A 120 -10.34 3.29 -2.96
CA GLU A 120 -11.79 3.55 -3.02
C GLU A 120 -12.44 3.71 -1.65
N VAL A 121 -12.02 2.95 -0.63
CA VAL A 121 -12.56 3.07 0.74
C VAL A 121 -12.18 4.41 1.37
N GLN A 122 -10.97 4.91 1.10
CA GLN A 122 -10.54 6.26 1.52
C GLN A 122 -11.32 7.35 0.77
N THR A 123 -11.57 7.16 -0.54
CA THR A 123 -12.33 8.15 -1.33
C THR A 123 -13.78 8.26 -0.84
N VAL A 124 -14.42 7.14 -0.53
CA VAL A 124 -15.81 7.08 -0.05
C VAL A 124 -15.98 7.69 1.35
N HIS A 125 -14.94 7.74 2.17
CA HIS A 125 -14.99 8.38 3.49
C HIS A 125 -14.70 9.89 3.47
N SER A 126 -14.33 10.44 2.31
CA SER A 126 -13.97 11.85 2.13
C SER A 126 -15.08 12.69 1.48
N GLU A 127 -16.26 12.11 1.24
CA GLU A 127 -17.47 12.75 0.68
C GLU A 127 -18.57 12.97 1.74
#